data_AF-A0A1G8EHC5-F1
#
_entry.id   AF-A0A1G8EHC5-F1
#
_cell.length_a   1.000
_cell.length_b   1.000
_cell.length_c   1.000
_cell.angle_alpha   90.00
_cell.angle_beta   90.00
_cell.angle_gamma   90.00
#
_symmetry.space_group_name_H-M   'P 1'
#
loop_
_entity.id
_entity.type
_entity.pdbx_description
1 polymer ?
#
loop_
_entity_poly.entity_id
_entity_poly.type
_entity_poly.pdbx_seq_one_letter_code
_entity_poly.pdbx_strand_id
1 'polypeptide(L)'
;MEIVLPDSFSLFGRTQDRLSHVLVNDPFESLPDFYFPPVQGKVLYSRNNNRPVHTSDARIMLADIPFVRLRGGIPQNLQDRKVSFHETVEEVQSGLRFISLSFDLPRKLICCGGKWIRLSPALFAFYLWLARRQVTASGNGAIHWQEADHHDFLSVYAEVAGAMSAPLENARQVLKNGFDRQYFEEKSSKINRIIKQQLPLEASFYQIATFGTRPYKRYGLKLAPDQISL
;
A
#
# COMPACT_ATOMS: atom_id res chain seq x y z
N MET A 1 16.56 6.43 25.34
CA MET A 1 17.12 6.12 24.00
C MET A 1 16.87 4.64 23.69
N GLU A 2 15.66 4.12 23.93
CA GLU A 2 15.34 2.69 23.76
C GLU A 2 14.40 2.42 22.58
N ILE A 3 13.63 3.42 22.14
CA ILE A 3 12.56 3.22 21.15
C ILE A 3 13.11 3.12 19.71
N VAL A 4 14.26 3.73 19.41
CA VAL A 4 14.81 3.79 18.04
C VAL A 4 15.50 2.49 17.60
N LEU A 5 15.99 1.70 18.56
CA LEU A 5 16.72 0.47 18.29
C LEU A 5 15.82 -0.66 17.72
N PRO A 6 14.65 -0.95 18.31
CA PRO A 6 13.70 -1.92 17.74
C PRO A 6 13.28 -1.58 16.30
N ASP A 7 12.99 -0.31 16.03
CA ASP A 7 12.49 0.13 14.72
C ASP A 7 13.55 -0.02 13.62
N SER A 8 14.79 0.38 13.91
CA SER A 8 15.92 0.22 12.98
C SER A 8 16.19 -1.25 12.71
N PHE A 9 16.07 -2.10 13.73
CA PHE A 9 16.32 -3.53 13.63
C PHE A 9 15.21 -4.26 12.85
N SER A 10 13.97 -3.77 12.91
CA SER A 10 12.85 -4.24 12.07
C SER A 10 13.12 -4.07 10.58
N LEU A 11 13.69 -2.94 10.17
CA LEU A 11 13.97 -2.64 8.76
C LEU A 11 15.28 -3.25 8.25
N PHE A 12 16.34 -3.27 9.07
CA PHE A 12 17.69 -3.64 8.62
C PHE A 12 18.19 -4.98 9.14
N GLY A 13 17.56 -5.55 10.16
CA GLY A 13 17.96 -6.84 10.75
C GLY A 13 17.98 -7.96 9.72
N ARG A 14 19.07 -8.74 9.70
CA ARG A 14 19.20 -9.96 8.93
C ARG A 14 18.43 -11.10 9.60
N THR A 15 18.23 -12.20 8.88
CA THR A 15 17.50 -13.37 9.39
C THR A 15 18.15 -13.98 10.65
N GLN A 16 19.47 -13.89 10.76
CA GLN A 16 20.23 -14.38 11.92
C GLN A 16 20.31 -13.37 13.08
N ASP A 17 19.86 -12.12 12.88
CA ASP A 17 20.01 -11.06 13.87
C ASP A 17 18.92 -11.19 14.96
N ARG A 18 19.31 -10.93 16.21
CA ARG A 18 18.46 -10.98 17.41
C ARG A 18 18.67 -9.73 18.26
N LEU A 19 17.60 -9.27 18.89
CA LEU A 19 17.62 -8.16 19.84
C LEU A 19 17.23 -8.72 21.21
N SER A 20 18.05 -8.47 22.22
CA SER A 20 17.79 -8.93 23.59
C SER A 20 17.95 -7.78 24.57
N HIS A 21 17.06 -7.71 25.55
CA HIS A 21 17.20 -6.85 26.71
C HIS A 21 18.12 -7.53 27.73
N VAL A 22 19.15 -6.81 28.17
CA VAL A 22 20.11 -7.30 29.16
C VAL A 22 19.60 -6.89 30.54
N LEU A 23 19.18 -7.87 31.34
CA LEU A 23 18.76 -7.69 32.71
C LEU A 23 19.82 -8.22 33.66
N VAL A 24 19.94 -7.58 34.82
CA VAL A 24 20.71 -8.08 35.94
C VAL A 24 19.76 -8.22 37.13
N ASN A 25 19.95 -9.24 37.96
CA ASN A 25 19.12 -9.41 39.14
C ASN A 25 19.29 -8.26 40.15
N ASP A 26 18.26 -8.04 40.95
CA ASP A 26 18.35 -7.19 42.13
C ASP A 26 19.48 -7.63 43.08
N PRO A 27 20.17 -6.69 43.74
CA PRO A 27 19.99 -5.23 43.67
C PRO A 27 20.86 -4.55 42.60
N PHE A 28 21.57 -5.30 41.75
CA PHE A 28 22.63 -4.78 40.89
C PHE A 28 22.14 -3.82 39.80
N GLU A 29 20.88 -3.95 39.36
CA GLU A 29 20.25 -3.06 38.37
C GLU A 29 20.21 -1.60 38.85
N SER A 30 20.07 -1.41 40.17
CA SER A 30 19.97 -0.10 40.81
C SER A 30 21.30 0.51 41.23
N LEU A 31 22.42 -0.22 41.09
CA LEU A 31 23.73 0.19 41.55
C LEU A 31 24.48 0.95 40.45
N PRO A 32 24.72 2.27 40.60
CA PRO A 32 25.39 3.07 39.56
C PRO A 32 26.83 2.61 39.28
N ASP A 33 27.49 2.04 40.29
CA ASP A 33 28.89 1.61 40.23
C ASP A 33 29.04 0.14 39.80
N PHE A 34 27.95 -0.52 39.42
CA PHE A 34 27.97 -1.90 38.95
C PHE A 34 28.26 -1.97 37.44
N TYR A 35 29.32 -2.68 37.07
CA TYR A 35 29.70 -2.95 35.68
C TYR A 35 29.99 -4.44 35.50
N PHE A 36 29.48 -5.02 34.39
CA PHE A 36 29.61 -6.43 34.08
C PHE A 36 30.39 -6.67 32.77
N PRO A 37 31.28 -7.69 32.72
CA PRO A 37 31.81 -8.45 33.85
C PRO A 37 32.85 -7.63 34.63
N PRO A 38 32.92 -7.74 35.96
CA PRO A 38 33.95 -7.06 36.74
C PRO A 38 35.32 -7.72 36.51
N VAL A 39 36.38 -6.92 36.35
CA VAL A 39 37.76 -7.42 36.20
C VAL A 39 38.23 -8.19 37.44
N GLN A 40 37.80 -7.76 38.62
CA GLN A 40 38.01 -8.43 39.91
C GLN A 40 36.73 -8.32 40.74
N GLY A 41 36.44 -9.34 41.55
CA GLY A 41 35.31 -9.32 42.47
C GLY A 41 35.39 -8.12 43.41
N LYS A 42 34.29 -7.36 43.53
CA LYS A 42 34.20 -6.18 44.39
C LYS A 42 32.97 -6.26 45.27
N VAL A 43 33.04 -5.68 46.46
CA VAL A 43 31.88 -5.45 47.32
C VAL A 43 31.33 -4.05 46.99
N LEU A 44 30.06 -3.99 46.61
CA LEU A 44 29.33 -2.76 46.36
C LEU A 44 28.35 -2.51 47.50
N TYR A 45 28.06 -1.23 47.75
CA TYR A 45 27.12 -0.80 48.77
C TYR A 45 25.98 -0.03 48.12
N SER A 46 24.74 -0.45 48.40
CA SER A 46 23.56 0.30 47.95
C SER A 46 23.36 1.55 48.82
N ARG A 47 23.17 2.70 48.17
CA ARG A 47 22.93 3.99 48.83
C ARG A 47 21.71 3.98 49.77
N ASN A 48 20.72 3.13 49.50
CA ASN A 48 19.45 3.14 50.23
C ASN A 48 19.37 2.11 51.37
N ASN A 49 20.09 0.98 51.27
CA ASN A 49 19.95 -0.12 52.23
C ASN A 49 21.24 -0.48 52.98
N ASN A 50 22.39 0.12 52.65
CA ASN A 50 23.70 -0.11 53.26
C ASN A 50 24.12 -1.60 53.37
N ARG A 51 23.49 -2.47 52.57
CA ARG A 51 23.80 -3.91 52.52
C ARG A 51 24.97 -4.14 51.56
N PRO A 52 26.06 -4.80 52.00
CA PRO A 52 27.15 -5.18 51.12
C PRO A 52 26.67 -6.28 50.15
N VAL A 53 26.91 -6.09 48.86
CA VAL A 53 26.69 -7.12 47.84
C VAL A 53 27.96 -7.36 47.05
N HIS A 54 28.29 -8.63 46.82
CA HIS A 54 29.50 -8.99 46.09
C HIS A 54 29.17 -9.16 44.60
N THR A 55 29.99 -8.62 43.70
CA THR A 55 29.72 -8.67 42.25
C THR A 55 29.70 -10.09 41.68
N SER A 56 30.19 -11.11 42.40
CA SER A 56 30.05 -12.52 42.00
C SER A 56 28.61 -13.02 42.02
N ASP A 57 27.75 -12.37 42.79
CA ASP A 57 26.35 -12.78 42.95
C ASP A 57 25.46 -12.21 41.84
N ALA A 58 26.04 -11.39 40.96
CA ALA A 58 25.36 -10.85 39.80
C ALA A 58 25.15 -11.92 38.74
N ARG A 59 23.90 -12.04 38.29
CA ARG A 59 23.44 -12.95 37.25
C ARG A 59 22.85 -12.10 36.13
N ILE A 60 23.37 -12.29 34.93
CA ILE A 60 22.87 -11.65 33.72
C ILE A 60 21.83 -12.56 33.08
N MET A 61 20.69 -11.98 32.74
CA MET A 61 19.63 -12.63 31.98
C MET A 61 19.44 -11.86 30.67
N LEU A 62 19.44 -12.58 29.56
CA LEU A 62 19.08 -12.03 28.26
C LEU A 62 17.63 -12.40 27.97
N ALA A 63 16.77 -11.39 27.89
CA ALA A 63 15.39 -11.58 27.47
C ALA A 63 15.27 -11.19 25.99
N ASP A 64 14.80 -12.10 25.14
CA ASP A 64 14.59 -11.80 23.73
C ASP A 64 13.46 -10.76 23.54
N ILE A 65 13.74 -9.70 22.75
CA ILE A 65 12.74 -8.72 22.36
C ILE A 65 12.15 -9.15 21.02
N PRO A 66 10.85 -9.50 20.95
CA PRO A 66 10.21 -9.81 19.68
C PRO A 66 10.09 -8.53 18.85
N PHE A 67 10.48 -8.60 17.57
CA PHE A 67 10.28 -7.53 16.61
C PHE A 67 9.87 -8.10 15.25
N VAL A 68 9.12 -7.32 14.48
CA VAL A 68 8.70 -7.69 13.13
C VAL A 68 9.88 -7.51 12.18
N ARG A 69 10.11 -8.44 11.26
CA ARG A 69 11.18 -8.34 10.25
C ARG A 69 10.60 -7.88 8.94
N LEU A 70 10.92 -6.65 8.54
CA LEU A 70 10.39 -6.03 7.33
C LEU A 70 11.37 -6.01 6.16
N ARG A 71 12.66 -6.27 6.40
CA ARG A 71 13.73 -6.25 5.38
C ARG A 71 13.40 -7.05 4.11
N GLY A 72 12.78 -8.22 4.24
CA GLY A 72 12.41 -9.08 3.12
C GLY A 72 11.30 -8.53 2.23
N GLY A 73 10.53 -7.55 2.71
CA GLY A 73 9.50 -6.84 1.95
C GLY A 73 10.00 -5.55 1.28
N ILE A 74 11.25 -5.15 1.52
CA ILE A 74 11.84 -3.95 0.94
C ILE A 74 12.43 -4.29 -0.44
N PRO A 75 12.10 -3.53 -1.52
CA PRO A 75 12.69 -3.71 -2.85
C PRO A 75 14.22 -3.79 -2.83
N GLN A 76 14.82 -4.71 -3.62
CA GLN A 76 16.26 -4.98 -3.59
C GLN A 76 17.14 -3.75 -3.87
N ASN A 77 16.69 -2.82 -4.72
CA ASN A 77 17.35 -1.56 -5.02
C ASN A 77 17.54 -0.63 -3.80
N LEU A 78 16.76 -0.85 -2.73
CA LEU A 78 16.87 -0.13 -1.47
C LEU A 78 17.70 -0.87 -0.42
N GLN A 79 17.93 -2.18 -0.61
CA GLN A 79 18.74 -2.99 0.32
C GLN A 79 20.25 -2.72 0.16
N ASP A 80 20.69 -2.33 -1.04
CA ASP A 80 22.12 -2.14 -1.38
C ASP A 80 22.61 -0.69 -1.22
N ARG A 81 21.70 0.27 -1.00
CA ARG A 81 22.06 1.68 -0.78
C ARG A 81 22.26 1.94 0.72
N LYS A 82 23.34 2.66 1.07
CA LYS A 82 23.53 3.23 2.42
C LYS A 82 22.59 4.42 2.64
N VAL A 83 21.29 4.15 2.71
CA VAL A 83 20.24 5.14 2.94
C VAL A 83 20.00 5.24 4.45
N SER A 84 19.77 6.45 4.96
CA SER A 84 19.46 6.63 6.39
C SER A 84 18.13 5.96 6.75
N PHE A 85 17.92 5.63 8.04
CA PHE A 85 16.66 5.06 8.52
C PHE A 85 15.46 5.95 8.12
N HIS A 86 15.60 7.26 8.22
CA HIS A 86 14.54 8.22 7.89
C HIS A 86 14.18 8.19 6.41
N GLU A 87 15.17 8.27 5.52
CA GLU A 87 14.97 8.17 4.07
C GLU A 87 14.41 6.79 3.66
N THR A 88 14.82 5.72 4.35
CA THR A 88 14.26 4.37 4.12
C THR A 88 12.81 4.31 4.57
N VAL A 89 12.46 4.91 5.72
CA VAL A 89 11.08 5.00 6.20
C VAL A 89 10.24 5.86 5.27
N GLU A 90 10.73 7.01 4.80
CA GLU A 90 10.01 7.85 3.85
C GLU A 90 9.80 7.17 2.51
N GLU A 91 10.81 6.46 1.99
CA GLU A 91 10.70 5.73 0.73
C GLU A 91 9.78 4.51 0.87
N VAL A 92 9.88 3.78 2.00
CA VAL A 92 8.94 2.69 2.35
C VAL A 92 7.54 3.24 2.57
N GLN A 93 7.37 4.42 3.19
CA GLN A 93 6.08 5.10 3.34
C GLN A 93 5.53 5.61 2.01
N SER A 94 6.38 6.05 1.10
CA SER A 94 6.01 6.43 -0.26
C SER A 94 5.58 5.19 -1.07
N GLY A 95 6.27 4.07 -0.88
CA GLY A 95 5.89 2.75 -1.37
C GLY A 95 4.62 2.22 -0.69
N LEU A 96 4.36 2.62 0.56
CA LEU A 96 3.15 2.30 1.33
C LEU A 96 1.91 3.07 0.85
N ARG A 97 2.04 4.02 -0.09
CA ARG A 97 0.90 4.51 -0.90
C ARG A 97 0.54 3.47 -1.98
N PHE A 98 0.30 2.24 -1.56
CA PHE A 98 0.15 1.05 -2.41
C PHE A 98 -1.08 1.07 -3.33
N ILE A 99 -2.05 1.95 -3.07
CA ILE A 99 -3.33 1.99 -3.77
C ILE A 99 -3.53 3.39 -4.36
N SER A 100 -2.99 3.59 -5.55
CA SER A 100 -3.17 4.81 -6.34
C SER A 100 -3.43 4.45 -7.80
N LEU A 101 -4.35 5.17 -8.43
CA LEU A 101 -4.72 5.02 -9.83
C LEU A 101 -4.47 6.34 -10.55
N SER A 102 -3.70 6.31 -11.65
CA SER A 102 -3.58 7.45 -12.53
C SER A 102 -3.74 7.09 -14.00
N PHE A 103 -4.03 8.09 -14.83
CA PHE A 103 -4.31 7.95 -16.25
C PHE A 103 -3.32 8.76 -17.09
N ASP A 104 -2.71 8.13 -18.09
CA ASP A 104 -1.95 8.78 -19.16
C ASP A 104 -2.81 8.70 -20.43
N LEU A 105 -3.52 9.79 -20.73
CA LEU A 105 -4.41 9.89 -21.89
C LEU A 105 -3.68 9.70 -23.24
N PRO A 106 -2.60 10.45 -23.53
CA PRO A 106 -1.88 10.31 -24.81
C PRO A 106 -1.43 8.88 -25.08
N ARG A 107 -0.91 8.20 -24.05
CA ARG A 107 -0.42 6.82 -24.17
C ARG A 107 -1.47 5.77 -23.84
N LYS A 108 -2.69 6.14 -23.43
CA LYS A 108 -3.78 5.20 -23.05
C LYS A 108 -3.28 4.14 -22.05
N LEU A 109 -2.48 4.59 -21.10
CA LEU A 109 -1.93 3.77 -20.03
C LEU A 109 -2.57 4.16 -18.71
N ILE A 110 -2.88 3.17 -17.89
CA ILE A 110 -3.23 3.40 -16.48
C ILE A 110 -2.03 3.03 -15.61
N CYS A 111 -1.76 3.81 -14.57
CA CYS A 111 -0.81 3.45 -13.53
C CYS A 111 -1.58 2.94 -12.32
N CYS A 112 -1.33 1.71 -11.91
CA CYS A 112 -1.93 1.10 -10.72
C CYS A 112 -0.80 0.80 -9.73
N GLY A 113 -0.68 1.59 -8.67
CA GLY A 113 0.36 1.41 -7.65
C GLY A 113 1.78 1.40 -8.23
N GLY A 114 2.06 2.25 -9.23
CA GLY A 114 3.34 2.33 -9.93
C GLY A 114 3.47 1.42 -11.16
N LYS A 115 2.56 0.48 -11.39
CA LYS A 115 2.58 -0.38 -12.59
C LYS A 115 1.76 0.19 -13.73
N TRP A 116 2.39 0.42 -14.87
CA TRP A 116 1.73 0.87 -16.10
C TRP A 116 1.09 -0.28 -16.87
N ILE A 117 -0.20 -0.16 -17.19
CA ILE A 117 -1.00 -1.14 -17.93
C ILE A 117 -1.63 -0.45 -19.13
N ARG A 118 -1.47 -1.03 -20.31
CA ARG A 118 -2.09 -0.52 -21.54
C ARG A 118 -3.50 -1.07 -21.71
N LEU A 119 -4.44 -0.18 -21.99
CA LEU A 119 -5.81 -0.52 -22.35
C LEU A 119 -6.09 -0.14 -23.81
N SER A 120 -7.04 -0.84 -24.44
CA SER A 120 -7.57 -0.37 -25.73
C SER A 120 -8.34 0.94 -25.53
N PRO A 121 -8.50 1.78 -26.57
CA PRO A 121 -9.16 3.09 -26.41
C PRO A 121 -10.55 3.00 -25.77
N ALA A 122 -11.35 2.00 -26.14
CA ALA A 122 -12.69 1.80 -25.58
C ALA A 122 -12.65 1.41 -24.09
N LEU A 123 -11.73 0.54 -23.69
CA LEU A 123 -11.59 0.11 -22.29
C LEU A 123 -11.01 1.24 -21.44
N PHE A 124 -10.03 1.96 -21.97
CA PHE A 124 -9.45 3.14 -21.32
C PHE A 124 -10.52 4.21 -21.07
N ALA A 125 -11.29 4.57 -22.09
CA ALA A 125 -12.36 5.56 -21.97
C ALA A 125 -13.43 5.14 -20.95
N PHE A 126 -13.83 3.86 -20.97
CA PHE A 126 -14.82 3.35 -20.01
C PHE A 126 -14.31 3.40 -18.57
N TYR A 127 -13.04 3.03 -18.36
CA TYR A 127 -12.43 3.05 -17.03
C TYR A 127 -12.19 4.48 -16.52
N LEU A 128 -11.71 5.39 -17.40
CA LEU A 128 -11.55 6.80 -17.10
C LEU A 128 -12.89 7.47 -16.77
N TRP A 129 -13.95 7.14 -17.52
CA TRP A 129 -15.29 7.65 -17.25
C TRP A 129 -15.79 7.25 -15.85
N LEU A 130 -15.65 5.98 -15.46
CA LEU A 130 -15.98 5.53 -14.10
C LEU A 130 -15.10 6.22 -13.03
N ALA A 131 -13.81 6.43 -13.31
CA ALA A 131 -12.90 7.12 -12.40
C ALA A 131 -13.30 8.60 -12.20
N ARG A 132 -13.63 9.31 -13.29
CA ARG A 132 -14.15 10.68 -13.23
C ARG A 132 -15.42 10.75 -12.39
N ARG A 133 -16.35 9.82 -12.59
CA ARG A 133 -17.57 9.74 -11.77
C ARG A 133 -17.25 9.51 -10.28
N GLN A 134 -16.27 8.65 -9.98
CA GLN A 134 -15.86 8.38 -8.60
C GLN A 134 -15.30 9.63 -7.91
N VAL A 135 -14.50 10.43 -8.63
CA VAL A 135 -13.94 11.68 -8.11
C VAL A 135 -15.03 12.76 -7.97
N THR A 136 -15.81 13.01 -9.03
CA THR A 136 -16.84 14.06 -9.04
C THR A 136 -17.96 13.80 -8.05
N ALA A 137 -18.32 12.53 -7.82
CA ALA A 137 -19.34 12.15 -6.84
C ALA A 137 -18.77 11.86 -5.44
N SER A 138 -17.54 12.32 -5.14
CA SER A 138 -16.88 12.21 -3.83
C SER A 138 -16.93 10.79 -3.24
N GLY A 139 -16.68 9.77 -4.07
CA GLY A 139 -16.64 8.37 -3.66
C GLY A 139 -17.91 7.57 -3.96
N ASN A 140 -19.00 8.23 -4.38
CA ASN A 140 -20.29 7.61 -4.71
C ASN A 140 -20.53 7.51 -6.22
N GLY A 141 -19.48 7.26 -7.01
CA GLY A 141 -19.54 7.30 -8.48
C GLY A 141 -20.20 6.08 -9.14
N ALA A 142 -20.46 5.01 -8.38
CA ALA A 142 -21.02 3.77 -8.90
C ALA A 142 -22.40 4.00 -9.53
N ILE A 143 -22.63 3.44 -10.72
CA ILE A 143 -23.83 3.72 -11.53
C ILE A 143 -24.46 2.45 -12.10
N HIS A 144 -25.79 2.43 -12.15
CA HIS A 144 -26.55 1.41 -12.87
C HIS A 144 -26.64 1.75 -14.37
N TRP A 145 -26.58 0.75 -15.25
CA TRP A 145 -26.54 0.96 -16.71
C TRP A 145 -27.75 1.74 -17.25
N GLN A 146 -28.94 1.59 -16.67
CA GLN A 146 -30.15 2.36 -17.07
C GLN A 146 -30.10 3.83 -16.63
N GLU A 147 -29.35 4.15 -15.58
CA GLU A 147 -29.19 5.52 -15.07
C GLU A 147 -28.06 6.26 -15.78
N ALA A 148 -27.20 5.53 -16.51
CA ALA A 148 -26.01 6.06 -17.14
C ALA A 148 -26.34 6.86 -18.39
N ASP A 149 -25.94 8.13 -18.42
CA ASP A 149 -25.94 8.92 -19.65
C ASP A 149 -24.79 8.45 -20.56
N HIS A 150 -25.17 7.98 -21.75
CA HIS A 150 -24.22 7.55 -22.77
C HIS A 150 -23.51 8.73 -23.43
N HIS A 151 -24.09 9.94 -23.44
CA HIS A 151 -23.43 11.13 -23.97
C HIS A 151 -22.21 11.52 -23.12
N ASP A 152 -22.35 11.43 -21.79
CA ASP A 152 -21.23 11.63 -20.86
C ASP A 152 -20.08 10.69 -21.19
N PHE A 153 -20.35 9.40 -21.38
CA PHE A 153 -19.32 8.44 -21.78
C PHE A 153 -18.74 8.73 -23.16
N LEU A 154 -19.57 9.06 -24.15
CA LEU A 154 -19.12 9.34 -25.52
C LEU A 154 -18.24 10.59 -25.58
N SER A 155 -18.44 11.57 -24.70
CA SER A 155 -17.55 12.74 -24.60
C SER A 155 -16.15 12.34 -24.12
N VAL A 156 -16.06 11.51 -23.07
CA VAL A 156 -14.79 10.93 -22.59
C VAL A 156 -14.15 10.07 -23.68
N TYR A 157 -14.95 9.29 -24.41
CA TYR A 157 -14.41 8.44 -25.47
C TYR A 157 -13.88 9.27 -26.65
N ALA A 158 -14.52 10.40 -26.98
CA ALA A 158 -14.03 11.32 -28.00
C ALA A 158 -12.67 11.94 -27.62
N GLU A 159 -12.47 12.29 -26.34
CA GLU A 159 -11.19 12.77 -25.81
C GLU A 159 -10.07 11.72 -25.95
N VAL A 160 -10.38 10.45 -25.67
CA VAL A 160 -9.40 9.35 -25.70
C VAL A 160 -9.08 8.86 -27.11
N ALA A 161 -10.08 8.75 -27.98
CA ALA A 161 -9.93 8.17 -29.31
C ALA A 161 -9.71 9.22 -30.41
N GLY A 162 -10.02 10.48 -30.13
CA GLY A 162 -10.15 11.55 -31.11
C GLY A 162 -11.57 11.64 -31.66
N ALA A 163 -12.06 12.88 -31.83
CA ALA A 163 -13.45 13.18 -32.20
C ALA A 163 -13.89 12.57 -33.53
N MET A 164 -12.95 12.34 -34.47
CA MET A 164 -13.21 11.82 -35.81
C MET A 164 -12.83 10.34 -35.97
N SER A 165 -12.68 9.59 -34.87
CA SER A 165 -12.23 8.20 -34.93
C SER A 165 -13.38 7.24 -35.31
N ALA A 166 -13.13 6.32 -36.25
CA ALA A 166 -14.11 5.30 -36.63
C ALA A 166 -14.62 4.44 -35.45
N PRO A 167 -13.79 4.05 -34.45
CA PRO A 167 -14.29 3.38 -33.26
C PRO A 167 -15.30 4.19 -32.42
N LEU A 168 -15.14 5.52 -32.37
CA LEU A 168 -16.10 6.39 -31.68
C LEU A 168 -17.44 6.42 -32.44
N GLU A 169 -17.41 6.52 -33.77
CA GLU A 169 -18.64 6.52 -34.57
C GLU A 169 -19.42 5.20 -34.40
N ASN A 170 -18.72 4.07 -34.42
CA ASN A 170 -19.33 2.77 -34.13
C ASN A 170 -19.94 2.75 -32.72
N ALA A 171 -19.27 3.32 -31.72
CA ALA A 171 -19.82 3.40 -30.36
C ALA A 171 -21.05 4.31 -30.28
N ARG A 172 -21.11 5.42 -31.04
CA ARG A 172 -22.31 6.28 -31.14
C ARG A 172 -23.50 5.52 -31.71
N GLN A 173 -23.28 4.70 -32.73
CA GLN A 173 -24.35 3.88 -33.31
C GLN A 173 -24.83 2.79 -32.35
N VAL A 174 -23.90 2.08 -31.70
CA VAL A 174 -24.24 1.02 -30.72
C VAL A 174 -24.99 1.60 -29.51
N LEU A 175 -24.59 2.77 -29.04
CA LEU A 175 -25.16 3.41 -27.84
C LEU A 175 -26.28 4.41 -28.15
N LYS A 176 -26.82 4.42 -29.38
CA LYS A 176 -27.87 5.37 -29.81
C LYS A 176 -29.10 5.36 -28.91
N ASN A 177 -29.41 4.21 -28.32
CA ASN A 177 -30.54 4.03 -27.39
C ASN A 177 -30.10 3.96 -25.92
N GLY A 178 -28.90 4.45 -25.61
CA GLY A 178 -28.28 4.32 -24.29
C GLY A 178 -27.49 3.03 -24.10
N PHE A 179 -27.07 2.80 -22.86
CA PHE A 179 -26.37 1.57 -22.49
C PHE A 179 -27.34 0.41 -22.33
N ASP A 180 -26.85 -0.79 -22.61
CA ASP A 180 -27.44 -2.02 -22.13
C ASP A 180 -26.57 -2.67 -21.04
N ARG A 181 -27.12 -3.70 -20.40
CA ARG A 181 -26.42 -4.46 -19.37
C ARG A 181 -25.16 -5.16 -19.92
N GLN A 182 -25.26 -5.70 -21.14
CA GLN A 182 -24.18 -6.47 -21.75
C GLN A 182 -22.94 -5.61 -21.98
N TYR A 183 -23.11 -4.35 -22.35
CA TYR A 183 -22.04 -3.39 -22.55
C TYR A 183 -21.21 -3.20 -21.26
N PHE A 184 -21.89 -2.93 -20.14
CA PHE A 184 -21.23 -2.78 -18.84
C PHE A 184 -20.51 -4.06 -18.41
N GLU A 185 -21.18 -5.21 -18.52
CA GLU A 185 -20.61 -6.50 -18.14
C GLU A 185 -19.38 -6.84 -19.00
N GLU A 186 -19.44 -6.62 -20.31
CA GLU A 186 -18.34 -6.89 -21.22
C GLU A 186 -17.12 -5.99 -20.94
N LYS A 187 -17.31 -4.67 -20.84
CA LYS A 187 -16.20 -3.74 -20.58
C LYS A 187 -15.57 -4.01 -19.21
N SER A 188 -16.39 -4.18 -18.19
CA SER A 188 -15.92 -4.48 -16.82
C SER A 188 -15.15 -5.79 -16.78
N SER A 189 -15.65 -6.84 -17.43
CA SER A 189 -14.98 -8.15 -17.47
C SER A 189 -13.63 -8.10 -18.18
N LYS A 190 -13.55 -7.38 -19.30
CA LYS A 190 -12.30 -7.21 -20.06
C LYS A 190 -11.25 -6.43 -19.26
N ILE A 191 -11.63 -5.32 -18.65
CA ILE A 191 -10.73 -4.52 -17.78
C ILE A 191 -10.27 -5.36 -16.59
N ASN A 192 -11.21 -5.99 -15.88
CA ASN A 192 -10.90 -6.79 -14.70
C ASN A 192 -9.99 -7.97 -15.01
N ARG A 193 -10.12 -8.59 -16.19
CA ARG A 193 -9.22 -9.64 -16.66
C ARG A 193 -7.81 -9.12 -16.93
N ILE A 194 -7.68 -7.99 -17.64
CA ILE A 194 -6.37 -7.36 -17.91
C ILE A 194 -5.67 -7.01 -16.60
N ILE A 195 -6.38 -6.35 -15.68
CA ILE A 195 -5.85 -6.00 -14.35
C ILE A 195 -5.42 -7.26 -13.60
N LYS A 196 -6.26 -8.30 -13.55
CA LYS A 196 -5.91 -9.56 -12.85
C LYS A 196 -4.69 -10.26 -13.43
N GLN A 197 -4.50 -10.20 -14.75
CA GLN A 197 -3.32 -10.77 -15.41
C GLN A 197 -2.05 -9.98 -15.10
N GLN A 198 -2.15 -8.66 -14.97
CA GLN A 198 -1.00 -7.79 -14.74
C GLN A 198 -0.68 -7.62 -13.24
N LEU A 199 -1.67 -7.68 -12.36
CA LEU A 199 -1.57 -7.41 -10.92
C LEU A 199 -2.34 -8.49 -10.13
N PRO A 200 -1.88 -9.74 -10.11
CA PRO A 200 -2.67 -10.85 -9.56
C PRO A 200 -2.97 -10.73 -8.06
N LEU A 201 -2.11 -10.06 -7.29
CA LEU A 201 -2.27 -9.89 -5.84
C LEU A 201 -3.10 -8.63 -5.50
N GLU A 202 -2.95 -7.57 -6.28
CA GLU A 202 -3.53 -6.24 -6.02
C GLU A 202 -4.78 -5.94 -6.86
N ALA A 203 -5.16 -6.83 -7.78
CA ALA A 203 -6.24 -6.59 -8.73
C ALA A 203 -7.55 -6.14 -8.08
N SER A 204 -7.87 -6.67 -6.90
CA SER A 204 -9.12 -6.38 -6.20
C SER A 204 -9.32 -4.89 -5.86
N PHE A 205 -8.23 -4.11 -5.76
CA PHE A 205 -8.27 -2.67 -5.52
C PHE A 205 -8.61 -1.86 -6.78
N TYR A 206 -8.14 -2.31 -7.94
CA TYR A 206 -8.26 -1.61 -9.22
C TYR A 206 -9.40 -2.17 -10.11
N GLN A 207 -9.98 -3.31 -9.75
CA GLN A 207 -11.09 -3.88 -10.50
C GLN A 207 -12.36 -3.05 -10.35
N ILE A 208 -13.13 -2.96 -11.45
CA ILE A 208 -14.49 -2.44 -11.42
C ILE A 208 -15.33 -3.39 -10.57
N ALA A 209 -15.85 -2.86 -9.49
CA ALA A 209 -16.68 -3.57 -8.54
C ALA A 209 -18.17 -3.38 -8.83
N THR A 210 -18.97 -4.34 -8.38
CA THR A 210 -20.42 -4.21 -8.37
C THR A 210 -20.93 -3.91 -6.97
N PHE A 211 -21.82 -2.93 -6.87
CA PHE A 211 -22.48 -2.51 -5.64
C PHE A 211 -23.99 -2.77 -5.73
N GLY A 212 -24.62 -3.07 -4.60
CA GLY A 212 -26.05 -3.40 -4.51
C GLY A 212 -26.40 -4.86 -4.80
N THR A 213 -27.69 -5.19 -4.64
CA THR A 213 -28.25 -6.52 -4.89
C THR A 213 -28.98 -6.59 -6.22
N ARG A 214 -29.23 -7.81 -6.73
CA ARG A 214 -30.07 -7.98 -7.93
C ARG A 214 -31.49 -7.47 -7.65
N PRO A 215 -32.16 -6.81 -8.63
CA PRO A 215 -31.70 -6.55 -10.00
C PRO A 215 -30.85 -5.28 -10.18
N TYR A 216 -30.73 -4.43 -9.16
CA TYR A 216 -30.10 -3.10 -9.24
C TYR A 216 -28.58 -3.13 -8.98
N LYS A 217 -27.82 -3.76 -9.89
CA LYS A 217 -26.36 -3.79 -9.81
C LYS A 217 -25.72 -2.52 -10.38
N ARG A 218 -25.02 -1.78 -9.52
CA ARG A 218 -24.24 -0.59 -9.91
C ARG A 218 -22.78 -0.95 -10.12
N TYR A 219 -22.11 -0.33 -11.08
CA TYR A 219 -20.70 -0.56 -11.40
C TYR A 219 -19.87 0.68 -11.06
N GLY A 220 -18.73 0.51 -10.42
CA GLY A 220 -17.85 1.61 -10.03
C GLY A 220 -16.52 1.13 -9.47
N LEU A 221 -15.73 2.07 -8.95
CA LEU A 221 -14.43 1.79 -8.33
C LEU A 221 -14.55 1.77 -6.81
N LYS A 222 -13.73 0.96 -6.14
CA LYS A 222 -13.62 0.95 -4.66
C LYS A 222 -12.66 2.01 -4.12
N LEU A 223 -11.87 2.61 -5.02
CA LEU A 223 -10.89 3.63 -4.70
C LEU A 223 -11.57 4.89 -4.16
N ALA A 224 -10.98 5.48 -3.12
CA ALA A 224 -11.36 6.78 -2.63
C ALA A 224 -10.94 7.88 -3.65
N PRO A 225 -11.62 9.04 -3.68
CA PRO A 225 -11.31 10.09 -4.65
C PRO A 225 -9.86 10.57 -4.64
N ASP A 226 -9.25 10.65 -3.46
CA ASP A 226 -7.84 11.05 -3.24
C ASP A 226 -6.82 10.01 -3.75
N GLN A 227 -7.28 8.79 -4.02
CA GLN A 227 -6.48 7.71 -4.61
C GLN A 227 -6.52 7.73 -6.15
N ILE A 228 -7.28 8.62 -6.76
CA ILE A 228 -7.46 8.72 -8.22
C ILE A 228 -6.90 10.05 -8.71
N SER A 229 -5.95 9.98 -9.64
CA SER A 229 -5.40 11.14 -10.36
C SER A 229 -5.81 11.07 -11.84
N LEU A 230 -6.54 12.08 -12.30
CA LEU A 230 -7.19 12.10 -13.61
C LEU A 230 -6.39 12.82 -14.69
#